data_AF-A0A5B8A1F5-F1
#
_entry.id   AF-A0A5B8A1F5-F1
#
_cell.length_a   1.000
_cell.length_b   1.000
_cell.length_c   1.000
_cell.angle_alpha   90.00
_cell.angle_beta   90.00
_cell.angle_gamma   90.00
#
_symmetry.space_group_name_H-M   'P 1'
#
loop_
_entity.id
_entity.type
_entity.pdbx_description
1 polymer ?
#
loop_
_entity_poly.entity_id
_entity_poly.type
_entity_poly.pdbx_seq_one_letter_code
_entity_poly.pdbx_strand_id
1 'polypeptide(L)'
;MQGILIVGALVALYLSLGQQHTSLVEWDAKWYDSIRANGYEFKPRGMSNAGFFPLLPVVWRMLSLNALGMSLLNMGLAITAMWLLRRYLQIRLTTLWLYSALPSVMFLYLPYTEALFFLSSSLVLISLAYSQRVGQGAAMLMGALTRVTAIFYLPALVVVEAVAAWQEPRSFWVRARRIVTYGALTGLGLVSVMVYQWSQTGVWFAYSKAQSLGWDHHLRLTKVPFISASNSILWLDGLAFLTGISAGLWACWRLLLVVLRDKQEAPTPAELFSAVFLGTATVHAVLFASVGPEGNTSLISMHRYIFGTPFFLVLLNKFLPTQAPNWRSALRLLVPIAIITGLLGMLSKREFVIQLSPVGPVPGLLYALFVLVYGSMWVVAGTRWGRVLLYGCSLLMQMAYLWSFSVGRWVG
;
A
#
# COMPACT_ATOMS: atom_id res chain seq x y z
N MET A 1 -14.96 11.52 1.89
CA MET A 1 -15.56 10.83 0.72
C MET A 1 -15.86 11.79 -0.43
N GLN A 2 -16.64 12.86 -0.23
CA GLN A 2 -16.97 13.83 -1.30
C GLN A 2 -15.73 14.49 -1.94
N GLY A 3 -14.65 14.74 -1.19
CA GLY A 3 -13.39 15.29 -1.73
C GLY A 3 -12.60 14.34 -2.66
N ILE A 4 -12.49 13.05 -2.33
CA ILE A 4 -11.86 12.06 -3.26
C ILE A 4 -12.71 11.94 -4.52
N LEU A 5 -14.03 11.92 -4.35
CA LEU A 5 -14.96 11.81 -5.47
C LEU A 5 -14.81 12.99 -6.41
N ILE A 6 -14.76 14.22 -5.88
CA ILE A 6 -14.64 15.42 -6.69
C ILE A 6 -13.25 15.48 -7.34
N VAL A 7 -12.17 15.25 -6.59
CA VAL A 7 -10.81 15.35 -7.16
C VAL A 7 -10.49 14.18 -8.08
N GLY A 8 -10.85 12.95 -7.71
CA GLY A 8 -10.71 11.78 -8.56
C GLY A 8 -11.55 11.90 -9.85
N ALA A 9 -12.79 12.38 -9.76
CA ALA A 9 -13.62 12.61 -10.94
C ALA A 9 -13.11 13.76 -11.80
N LEU A 10 -12.73 14.90 -11.21
CA LEU A 10 -12.17 16.04 -11.93
C LEU A 10 -10.85 15.69 -12.59
N VAL A 11 -10.04 14.83 -11.98
CA VAL A 11 -8.75 14.39 -12.53
C VAL A 11 -8.96 13.34 -13.62
N ALA A 12 -9.86 12.38 -13.43
CA ALA A 12 -10.22 11.43 -14.46
C ALA A 12 -10.80 12.15 -15.69
N LEU A 13 -11.63 13.17 -15.46
CA LEU A 13 -12.15 14.07 -16.50
C LEU A 13 -11.03 14.90 -17.14
N TYR A 14 -10.19 15.57 -16.35
CA TYR A 14 -9.09 16.41 -16.85
C TYR A 14 -8.09 15.61 -17.70
N LEU A 15 -7.70 14.42 -17.22
CA LEU A 15 -6.84 13.47 -17.94
C LEU A 15 -7.48 12.96 -19.23
N SER A 16 -8.80 12.75 -19.23
CA SER A 16 -9.53 12.29 -20.41
C SER A 16 -9.79 13.39 -21.44
N LEU A 17 -9.83 14.66 -21.02
CA LEU A 17 -10.18 15.81 -21.85
C LEU A 17 -8.95 16.57 -22.39
N GLY A 18 -7.77 16.37 -21.80
CA GLY A 18 -6.54 17.01 -22.24
C GLY A 18 -5.96 16.37 -23.51
N GLN A 19 -5.67 17.17 -24.54
CA GLN A 19 -4.86 16.77 -25.71
C GLN A 19 -3.36 16.54 -25.40
N GLN A 20 -2.97 16.31 -24.14
CA GLN A 20 -1.58 16.08 -23.76
C GLN A 20 -1.21 14.59 -23.75
N HIS A 21 0.04 14.31 -24.12
CA HIS A 21 0.62 13.04 -24.57
C HIS A 21 0.64 11.84 -23.60
N THR A 22 0.00 11.88 -22.42
CA THR A 22 -0.03 10.70 -21.53
C THR A 22 -1.44 10.26 -21.20
N SER A 23 -1.73 9.00 -21.53
CA SER A 23 -3.03 8.38 -21.30
C SER A 23 -3.15 7.87 -19.86
N LEU A 24 -4.37 7.58 -19.39
CA LEU A 24 -4.56 6.79 -18.15
C LEU A 24 -3.90 5.39 -18.22
N VAL A 25 -3.42 4.98 -19.39
CA VAL A 25 -2.70 3.73 -19.68
C VAL A 25 -1.19 3.99 -19.70
N GLU A 26 -0.66 4.47 -18.59
CA GLU A 26 0.79 4.60 -18.39
C GLU A 26 1.29 3.72 -17.25
N TRP A 27 2.60 3.46 -17.26
CA TRP A 27 3.29 2.71 -16.21
C TRP A 27 2.67 1.33 -15.96
N ASP A 28 2.19 1.03 -14.75
CA ASP A 28 1.58 -0.27 -14.43
C ASP A 28 0.30 -0.53 -15.23
N ALA A 29 -0.46 0.52 -15.57
CA ALA A 29 -1.66 0.37 -16.39
C ALA A 29 -1.33 -0.12 -17.80
N LYS A 30 -0.17 0.28 -18.35
CA LYS A 30 0.30 -0.21 -19.65
C LYS A 30 0.53 -1.73 -19.63
N TRP A 31 1.08 -2.26 -18.54
CA TRP A 31 1.25 -3.70 -18.39
C TRP A 31 -0.09 -4.41 -18.27
N TYR A 32 -1.01 -3.90 -17.45
CA TYR A 32 -2.35 -4.48 -17.31
C TYR A 32 -3.16 -4.43 -18.62
N ASP A 33 -3.10 -3.32 -19.35
CA ASP A 33 -3.76 -3.18 -20.65
C ASP A 33 -3.14 -4.10 -21.70
N SER A 34 -1.81 -4.29 -21.69
CA SER A 34 -1.16 -5.26 -22.59
C SER A 34 -1.64 -6.70 -22.33
N ILE A 35 -1.86 -7.09 -21.07
CA ILE A 35 -2.41 -8.41 -20.71
C ILE A 35 -3.87 -8.47 -21.15
N ARG A 36 -4.64 -7.41 -20.93
CA ARG A 36 -6.04 -7.32 -21.37
C ARG A 36 -6.15 -7.52 -22.88
N ALA A 37 -5.33 -6.83 -23.67
CA ALA A 37 -5.38 -6.87 -25.14
C ALA A 37 -4.79 -8.16 -25.73
N ASN A 38 -3.59 -8.55 -25.28
CA ASN A 38 -2.78 -9.56 -25.96
C ASN A 38 -2.48 -10.80 -25.12
N GLY A 39 -2.83 -10.79 -23.83
CA GLY A 39 -2.43 -11.85 -22.89
C GLY A 39 -1.00 -11.66 -22.37
N TYR A 40 -0.51 -12.69 -21.69
CA TYR A 40 0.83 -12.70 -21.11
C TYR A 40 1.91 -12.98 -22.15
N GLU A 41 3.00 -12.24 -22.05
CA GLU A 41 4.24 -12.42 -22.77
C GLU A 41 5.38 -12.52 -21.76
N PHE A 42 6.28 -13.48 -21.92
CA PHE A 42 7.47 -13.61 -21.09
C PHE A 42 8.74 -13.29 -21.91
N LYS A 43 9.54 -12.34 -21.43
CA LYS A 43 10.81 -11.93 -22.05
C LYS A 43 11.97 -12.30 -21.11
N PRO A 44 12.81 -13.31 -21.45
CA PRO A 44 13.90 -13.72 -20.58
C PRO A 44 14.98 -12.65 -20.33
N ARG A 45 15.13 -11.69 -21.26
CA ARG A 45 16.17 -10.65 -21.25
C ARG A 45 15.62 -9.24 -21.06
N GLY A 46 14.48 -9.09 -20.38
CA GLY A 46 13.92 -7.76 -20.11
C GLY A 46 12.64 -7.78 -19.31
N MET A 47 12.12 -6.58 -19.03
CA MET A 47 10.82 -6.41 -18.39
C MET A 47 9.71 -7.01 -19.27
N SER A 48 8.77 -7.69 -18.62
CA SER A 48 7.62 -8.30 -19.28
C SER A 48 6.38 -8.22 -18.41
N ASN A 49 5.21 -8.30 -19.06
CA ASN A 49 3.92 -8.20 -18.37
C ASN A 49 3.62 -9.43 -17.49
N ALA A 50 4.37 -10.53 -17.64
CA ALA A 50 4.33 -11.69 -16.74
C ALA A 50 4.63 -11.32 -15.26
N GLY A 51 5.26 -10.16 -15.00
CA GLY A 51 5.43 -9.62 -13.66
C GLY A 51 4.16 -9.12 -12.97
N PHE A 52 2.97 -9.23 -13.59
CA PHE A 52 1.71 -8.71 -13.06
C PHE A 52 0.65 -9.81 -12.88
N PHE A 53 -0.28 -9.60 -11.95
CA PHE A 53 -1.31 -10.57 -11.59
C PHE A 53 -2.59 -10.40 -12.44
N PRO A 54 -3.37 -11.48 -12.67
CA PRO A 54 -4.32 -11.54 -13.77
C PRO A 54 -5.70 -10.95 -13.47
N LEU A 55 -6.10 -10.82 -12.20
CA LEU A 55 -7.51 -10.51 -11.90
C LEU A 55 -7.96 -9.18 -12.51
N LEU A 56 -7.16 -8.12 -12.39
CA LEU A 56 -7.51 -6.82 -12.97
C LEU A 56 -7.62 -6.89 -14.51
N PRO A 57 -6.63 -7.39 -15.28
CA PRO A 57 -6.79 -7.56 -16.73
C PRO A 57 -8.00 -8.39 -17.14
N VAL A 58 -8.33 -9.46 -16.40
CA VAL A 58 -9.50 -10.29 -16.67
C VAL A 58 -10.79 -9.50 -16.47
N VAL A 59 -10.94 -8.80 -15.35
CA VAL A 59 -12.09 -7.91 -15.08
C VAL A 59 -12.19 -6.83 -16.16
N TRP A 60 -11.07 -6.20 -16.51
CA TRP A 60 -11.00 -5.16 -17.53
C TRP A 60 -11.44 -5.68 -18.91
N ARG A 61 -10.99 -6.89 -19.29
CA ARG A 61 -11.42 -7.55 -20.55
C ARG A 61 -12.91 -7.89 -20.53
N MET A 62 -13.40 -8.51 -19.45
CA MET A 62 -14.78 -8.95 -19.34
C MET A 62 -15.78 -7.80 -19.42
N LEU A 63 -15.46 -6.66 -18.81
CA LEU A 63 -16.33 -5.49 -18.80
C LEU A 63 -16.17 -4.61 -20.05
N SER A 64 -15.16 -4.88 -20.90
CA SER A 64 -14.85 -4.09 -22.10
C SER A 64 -14.75 -2.58 -21.85
N LEU A 65 -14.28 -2.20 -20.66
CA LEU A 65 -14.15 -0.79 -20.27
C LEU A 65 -12.91 -0.15 -20.92
N ASN A 66 -12.99 1.15 -21.21
CA ASN A 66 -11.79 1.95 -21.47
C ASN A 66 -11.07 2.29 -20.15
N ALA A 67 -9.90 2.93 -20.22
CA ALA A 67 -9.11 3.25 -19.04
C ALA A 67 -9.86 4.15 -18.04
N LEU A 68 -10.64 5.11 -18.53
CA LEU A 68 -11.50 5.96 -17.69
C LEU A 68 -12.57 5.13 -16.96
N GLY A 69 -13.25 4.23 -17.66
CA GLY A 69 -14.24 3.31 -17.09
C GLY A 69 -13.64 2.44 -15.99
N MET A 70 -12.41 1.93 -16.20
CA MET A 70 -11.70 1.19 -15.16
C MET A 70 -11.30 2.04 -13.96
N SER A 71 -10.87 3.28 -14.17
CA SER A 71 -10.61 4.22 -13.08
C SER A 71 -11.86 4.49 -12.24
N LEU A 72 -13.01 4.68 -12.89
CA LEU A 72 -14.31 4.85 -12.22
C LEU A 72 -14.75 3.59 -11.46
N LEU A 73 -14.56 2.41 -12.05
CA LEU A 73 -14.80 1.13 -11.37
C LEU A 73 -13.94 1.00 -10.12
N ASN A 74 -12.63 1.24 -10.25
CA ASN A 74 -11.69 1.18 -9.13
C ASN A 74 -12.06 2.17 -8.02
N MET A 75 -12.44 3.39 -8.38
CA MET A 75 -12.97 4.36 -7.42
C MET A 75 -14.21 3.83 -6.69
N GLY A 76 -15.15 3.22 -7.41
CA GLY A 76 -16.34 2.59 -6.82
C GLY A 76 -16.00 1.45 -5.86
N LEU A 77 -15.06 0.58 -6.22
CA LEU A 77 -14.55 -0.51 -5.37
C LEU A 77 -13.89 0.03 -4.11
N ALA A 78 -13.04 1.06 -4.24
CA ALA A 78 -12.37 1.70 -3.11
C ALA A 78 -13.36 2.35 -2.14
N ILE A 79 -14.37 3.06 -2.66
CA ILE A 79 -15.45 3.66 -1.84
C ILE A 79 -16.24 2.58 -1.12
N THR A 80 -16.61 1.51 -1.82
CA THR A 80 -17.32 0.37 -1.25
C THR A 80 -16.52 -0.25 -0.11
N ALA A 81 -15.22 -0.48 -0.32
CA ALA A 81 -14.34 -1.01 0.70
C ALA A 81 -14.23 -0.08 1.93
N MET A 82 -14.05 1.23 1.72
CA MET A 82 -14.03 2.20 2.83
C MET A 82 -15.36 2.26 3.59
N TRP A 83 -16.49 2.18 2.88
CA TRP A 83 -17.82 2.12 3.50
C TRP A 83 -17.98 0.86 4.34
N LEU A 84 -17.57 -0.30 3.82
CA LEU A 84 -17.57 -1.57 4.56
C LEU A 84 -16.69 -1.49 5.81
N LEU A 85 -15.45 -1.01 5.69
CA LEU A 85 -14.54 -0.85 6.83
C LEU A 85 -15.13 0.09 7.89
N ARG A 86 -15.76 1.20 7.48
CA ARG A 86 -16.47 2.08 8.42
C ARG A 86 -17.64 1.37 9.10
N ARG A 87 -18.45 0.64 8.34
CA ARG A 87 -19.68 0.00 8.84
C ARG A 87 -19.40 -1.13 9.83
N TYR A 88 -18.34 -1.90 9.58
CA TYR A 88 -18.03 -3.14 10.30
C TYR A 88 -16.85 -2.99 11.28
N LEU A 89 -15.81 -2.23 10.93
CA LEU A 89 -14.66 -2.00 11.82
C LEU A 89 -14.68 -0.63 12.52
N GLN A 90 -15.79 0.10 12.40
CA GLN A 90 -16.00 1.40 13.06
C GLN A 90 -14.87 2.41 12.77
N ILE A 91 -14.32 2.39 11.55
CA ILE A 91 -13.30 3.37 11.14
C ILE A 91 -13.88 4.78 11.24
N ARG A 92 -13.21 5.66 11.99
CA ARG A 92 -13.66 7.03 12.21
C ARG A 92 -13.66 7.80 10.90
N LEU A 93 -14.64 8.69 10.77
CA LEU A 93 -14.78 9.52 9.58
C LEU A 93 -13.56 10.42 9.39
N THR A 94 -12.99 10.96 10.48
CA THR A 94 -11.75 11.75 10.44
C THR A 94 -10.57 10.96 9.89
N THR A 95 -10.42 9.70 10.28
CA THR A 95 -9.41 8.81 9.73
C THR A 95 -9.60 8.58 8.24
N LEU A 96 -10.85 8.35 7.80
CA LEU A 96 -11.14 8.22 6.37
C LEU A 96 -10.76 9.50 5.62
N TRP A 97 -11.11 10.69 6.10
CA TRP A 97 -10.76 11.95 5.45
C TRP A 97 -9.24 12.17 5.35
N LEU A 98 -8.50 11.86 6.41
CA LEU A 98 -7.05 11.93 6.35
C LEU A 98 -6.48 10.93 5.34
N TYR A 99 -6.87 9.66 5.46
CA TYR A 99 -6.42 8.59 4.57
C TYR A 99 -6.65 8.97 3.11
N SER A 100 -7.88 9.39 2.82
CA SER A 100 -8.35 9.84 1.52
C SER A 100 -7.49 10.91 0.86
N ALA A 101 -6.87 11.75 1.68
CA ALA A 101 -6.08 12.88 1.21
C ALA A 101 -4.58 12.54 1.09
N LEU A 102 -4.17 11.31 1.43
CA LEU A 102 -2.80 10.85 1.17
C LEU A 102 -2.56 10.74 -0.33
N PRO A 103 -1.41 11.18 -0.85
CA PRO A 103 -1.10 11.09 -2.28
C PRO A 103 -1.23 9.66 -2.81
N SER A 104 -0.80 8.68 -2.01
CA SER A 104 -0.86 7.25 -2.36
C SER A 104 -2.27 6.70 -2.54
N VAL A 105 -3.32 7.39 -2.07
CA VAL A 105 -4.71 6.98 -2.33
C VAL A 105 -5.08 7.14 -3.79
N MET A 106 -4.33 7.92 -4.57
CA MET A 106 -4.61 8.04 -6.00
C MET A 106 -4.57 6.71 -6.76
N PHE A 107 -3.73 5.77 -6.31
CA PHE A 107 -3.61 4.45 -6.91
C PHE A 107 -4.89 3.61 -6.74
N LEU A 108 -5.79 3.98 -5.83
CA LEU A 108 -7.11 3.34 -5.67
C LEU A 108 -8.10 3.70 -6.79
N TYR A 109 -7.80 4.67 -7.65
CA TYR A 109 -8.65 5.00 -8.79
C TYR A 109 -7.89 5.10 -10.12
N LEU A 110 -6.58 4.85 -10.14
CA LEU A 110 -5.89 4.50 -11.38
C LEU A 110 -6.30 3.08 -11.82
N PRO A 111 -6.19 2.71 -13.11
CA PRO A 111 -6.55 1.38 -13.60
C PRO A 111 -5.48 0.34 -13.23
N TYR A 112 -5.20 0.24 -11.93
CA TYR A 112 -4.25 -0.65 -11.28
C TYR A 112 -4.97 -1.62 -10.34
N THR A 113 -4.22 -2.53 -9.73
CA THR A 113 -4.75 -3.58 -8.84
C THR A 113 -5.19 -3.11 -7.45
N GLU A 114 -4.80 -1.91 -7.05
CA GLU A 114 -4.85 -1.47 -5.66
C GLU A 114 -6.29 -1.44 -5.14
N ALA A 115 -7.26 -1.01 -5.93
CA ALA A 115 -8.66 -0.99 -5.51
C ALA A 115 -9.23 -2.40 -5.26
N LEU A 116 -8.96 -3.35 -6.16
CA LEU A 116 -9.36 -4.76 -6.00
C LEU A 116 -8.68 -5.40 -4.80
N PHE A 117 -7.38 -5.12 -4.61
CA PHE A 117 -6.63 -5.64 -3.47
C PHE A 117 -7.10 -5.00 -2.16
N PHE A 118 -7.46 -3.73 -2.19
CA PHE A 118 -7.99 -3.00 -1.05
C PHE A 118 -9.36 -3.55 -0.64
N LEU A 119 -10.25 -3.81 -1.59
CA LEU A 119 -11.55 -4.44 -1.34
C LEU A 119 -11.41 -5.86 -0.79
N SER A 120 -10.65 -6.74 -1.45
CA SER A 120 -10.41 -8.12 -0.97
C SER A 120 -9.80 -8.13 0.43
N SER A 121 -8.75 -7.34 0.67
CA SER A 121 -8.12 -7.22 1.98
C SER A 121 -9.06 -6.66 3.05
N SER A 122 -9.97 -5.74 2.69
CA SER A 122 -11.00 -5.24 3.61
C SER A 122 -11.97 -6.35 4.02
N LEU A 123 -12.37 -7.20 3.08
CA LEU A 123 -13.21 -8.37 3.35
C LEU A 123 -12.48 -9.41 4.22
N VAL A 124 -11.17 -9.58 4.07
CA VAL A 124 -10.35 -10.41 4.98
C VAL A 124 -10.43 -9.86 6.41
N LEU A 125 -10.20 -8.56 6.61
CA LEU A 125 -10.22 -7.92 7.92
C LEU A 125 -11.61 -7.98 8.58
N ILE A 126 -12.67 -7.75 7.81
CA ILE A 126 -14.06 -7.87 8.29
C ILE A 126 -14.37 -9.32 8.67
N SER A 127 -13.99 -10.28 7.83
CA SER A 127 -14.26 -11.69 8.09
C SER A 127 -13.49 -12.20 9.32
N LEU A 128 -12.27 -11.71 9.53
CA LEU A 128 -11.49 -11.95 10.75
C LEU A 128 -12.19 -11.38 11.99
N ALA A 129 -12.65 -10.13 11.94
CA ALA A 129 -13.32 -9.47 13.06
C ALA A 129 -14.65 -10.15 13.45
N TYR A 130 -15.37 -10.72 12.48
CA TYR A 130 -16.68 -11.35 12.69
C TYR A 130 -16.67 -12.89 12.61
N SER A 131 -15.48 -13.52 12.55
CA SER A 131 -15.32 -14.98 12.45
C SER A 131 -16.09 -15.64 11.27
N GLN A 132 -16.28 -14.93 10.16
CA GLN A 132 -17.01 -15.39 8.98
C GLN A 132 -16.12 -16.25 8.06
N ARG A 133 -16.26 -17.57 8.13
CA ARG A 133 -15.30 -18.51 7.51
C ARG A 133 -15.28 -18.48 5.98
N VAL A 134 -16.46 -18.55 5.38
CA VAL A 134 -16.60 -18.59 3.91
C VAL A 134 -16.14 -17.27 3.29
N GLY A 135 -16.54 -16.15 3.90
CA GLY A 135 -16.13 -14.81 3.48
C GLY A 135 -14.62 -14.61 3.56
N GLN A 136 -13.98 -15.10 4.62
CA GLN A 136 -12.52 -15.01 4.78
C GLN A 136 -11.79 -15.77 3.67
N GLY A 137 -12.19 -17.01 3.40
CA GLY A 137 -11.56 -17.85 2.39
C GLY A 137 -11.66 -17.26 0.97
N ALA A 138 -12.87 -16.82 0.59
CA ALA A 138 -13.11 -16.18 -0.71
C ALA A 138 -12.32 -14.87 -0.85
N ALA A 139 -12.26 -14.05 0.22
CA ALA A 139 -11.51 -12.80 0.22
C ALA A 139 -9.99 -13.02 0.09
N MET A 140 -9.44 -14.04 0.77
CA MET A 140 -8.01 -14.39 0.67
C MET A 140 -7.65 -14.92 -0.72
N LEU A 141 -8.51 -15.77 -1.31
CA LEU A 141 -8.36 -16.23 -2.69
C LEU A 141 -8.38 -15.05 -3.68
N MET A 142 -9.36 -14.14 -3.55
CA MET A 142 -9.46 -12.95 -4.40
C MET A 142 -8.23 -12.05 -4.27
N GLY A 143 -7.74 -11.82 -3.05
CA GLY A 143 -6.51 -11.06 -2.81
C GLY A 143 -5.30 -11.71 -3.49
N ALA A 144 -5.16 -13.03 -3.40
CA ALA A 144 -4.09 -13.81 -4.03
C ALA A 144 -4.19 -13.85 -5.56
N LEU A 145 -5.37 -13.70 -6.16
CA LEU A 145 -5.51 -13.52 -7.60
C LEU A 145 -5.18 -12.08 -8.05
N THR A 146 -5.19 -11.13 -7.11
CA THR A 146 -4.99 -9.70 -7.39
C THR A 146 -3.53 -9.28 -7.27
N ARG A 147 -2.80 -9.74 -6.24
CA ARG A 147 -1.39 -9.35 -6.00
C ARG A 147 -0.60 -10.44 -5.28
N VAL A 148 0.71 -10.49 -5.54
CA VAL A 148 1.64 -11.38 -4.82
C VAL A 148 1.67 -11.14 -3.32
N THR A 149 1.45 -9.89 -2.89
CA THR A 149 1.55 -9.47 -1.48
C THR A 149 0.50 -10.14 -0.60
N ALA A 150 -0.53 -10.77 -1.18
CA ALA A 150 -1.44 -11.64 -0.45
C ALA A 150 -0.75 -12.82 0.25
N ILE A 151 0.47 -13.20 -0.17
CA ILE A 151 1.28 -14.20 0.56
C ILE A 151 1.51 -13.81 2.02
N PHE A 152 1.54 -12.50 2.33
CA PHE A 152 1.70 -11.98 3.69
C PHE A 152 0.43 -12.15 4.55
N TYR A 153 -0.70 -12.58 3.99
CA TYR A 153 -1.85 -12.98 4.79
C TYR A 153 -1.54 -14.17 5.69
N LEU A 154 -0.67 -15.09 5.25
CA LEU A 154 -0.35 -16.30 6.00
C LEU A 154 0.43 -16.01 7.30
N PRO A 155 1.59 -15.32 7.30
CA PRO A 155 2.27 -14.98 8.55
C PRO A 155 1.39 -14.13 9.47
N ALA A 156 0.59 -13.21 8.92
CA ALA A 156 -0.36 -12.42 9.71
C ALA A 156 -1.43 -13.31 10.38
N LEU A 157 -1.99 -14.28 9.65
CA LEU A 157 -2.96 -15.22 10.19
C LEU A 157 -2.35 -16.15 11.27
N VAL A 158 -1.13 -16.64 11.05
CA VAL A 158 -0.40 -17.48 12.01
C VAL A 158 -0.23 -16.73 13.33
N VAL A 159 0.21 -15.47 13.28
CA VAL A 159 0.39 -14.65 14.47
C VAL A 159 -0.93 -14.38 15.19
N VAL A 160 -2.00 -14.07 14.45
CA VAL A 160 -3.35 -13.87 15.04
C VAL A 160 -3.84 -15.13 15.74
N GLU A 161 -3.73 -16.30 15.11
CA GLU A 161 -4.17 -17.57 15.70
C GLU A 161 -3.28 -17.99 16.88
N ALA A 162 -1.97 -17.66 16.86
CA ALA A 162 -1.06 -17.90 17.98
C ALA A 162 -1.42 -17.05 19.21
N VAL A 163 -1.70 -15.75 19.03
CA VAL A 163 -2.15 -14.88 20.13
C VAL A 163 -3.49 -15.35 20.67
N ALA A 164 -4.44 -15.67 19.78
CA ALA A 164 -5.73 -16.16 20.21
C ALA A 164 -5.60 -17.51 20.95
N ALA A 165 -4.62 -18.37 20.61
CA ALA A 165 -4.35 -19.63 21.32
C ALA A 165 -3.84 -19.41 22.74
N TRP A 166 -3.04 -18.36 22.93
CA TRP A 166 -2.53 -17.96 24.23
C TRP A 166 -3.65 -17.49 25.15
N GLN A 167 -4.61 -16.70 24.63
CA GLN A 167 -5.71 -16.16 25.42
C GLN A 167 -6.85 -17.15 25.69
N GLU A 168 -7.18 -17.95 24.68
CA GLU A 168 -8.22 -18.97 24.77
C GLU A 168 -7.62 -20.31 24.32
N PRO A 169 -7.30 -21.23 25.25
CA PRO A 169 -6.85 -22.57 24.90
C PRO A 169 -7.99 -23.36 24.25
N ARG A 170 -8.18 -23.13 22.94
CA ARG A 170 -8.95 -24.01 22.06
C ARG A 170 -8.04 -25.15 21.60
N SER A 171 -8.65 -26.25 21.16
CA SER A 171 -7.92 -27.37 20.57
C SER A 171 -6.97 -26.88 19.48
N PHE A 172 -5.68 -27.18 19.62
CA PHE A 172 -4.61 -26.91 18.65
C PHE A 172 -5.03 -27.27 17.23
N TRP A 173 -5.72 -28.40 17.07
CA TRP A 173 -6.20 -28.91 15.78
C TRP A 173 -7.20 -27.99 15.09
N VAL A 174 -8.06 -27.28 15.84
CA VAL A 174 -9.02 -26.33 15.26
C VAL A 174 -8.29 -25.15 14.62
N ARG A 175 -7.22 -24.66 15.27
CA ARG A 175 -6.41 -23.54 14.79
C ARG A 175 -5.51 -23.94 13.63
N ALA A 176 -4.83 -25.08 13.77
CA ALA A 176 -4.04 -25.67 12.68
C ALA A 176 -4.90 -25.86 11.42
N ARG A 177 -6.12 -26.42 11.57
CA ARG A 177 -7.07 -26.56 10.45
C ARG A 177 -7.42 -25.23 9.80
N ARG A 178 -7.61 -24.15 10.57
CA ARG A 178 -7.88 -22.81 10.01
C ARG A 178 -6.67 -22.28 9.23
N ILE A 179 -5.48 -22.32 9.81
CA ILE A 179 -4.24 -21.88 9.15
C ILE A 179 -4.04 -22.65 7.84
N VAL A 180 -4.19 -23.97 7.87
CA VAL A 180 -4.06 -24.83 6.69
C VAL A 180 -5.15 -24.53 5.66
N THR A 181 -6.41 -24.37 6.07
CA THR A 181 -7.53 -24.12 5.12
C THR A 181 -7.34 -22.77 4.41
N TYR A 182 -7.07 -21.70 5.16
CA TYR A 182 -6.90 -20.37 4.58
C TYR A 182 -5.56 -20.21 3.86
N GLY A 183 -4.51 -20.88 4.35
CA GLY A 183 -3.24 -21.03 3.65
C GLY A 183 -3.41 -21.73 2.31
N ALA A 184 -4.19 -22.83 2.27
CA ALA A 184 -4.50 -23.56 1.05
C ALA A 184 -5.32 -22.71 0.06
N LEU A 185 -6.29 -21.92 0.52
CA LEU A 185 -7.06 -21.01 -0.36
C LEU A 185 -6.21 -19.87 -0.92
N THR A 186 -5.30 -19.31 -0.12
CA THR A 186 -4.32 -18.32 -0.59
C THR A 186 -3.38 -18.96 -1.62
N GLY A 187 -2.85 -20.15 -1.29
CA GLY A 187 -1.99 -20.94 -2.17
C GLY A 187 -2.69 -21.32 -3.48
N LEU A 188 -3.96 -21.69 -3.45
CA LEU A 188 -4.77 -21.97 -4.63
C LEU A 188 -4.86 -20.75 -5.54
N GLY A 189 -5.03 -19.54 -4.99
CA GLY A 189 -4.98 -18.31 -5.76
C GLY A 189 -3.64 -18.11 -6.47
N LEU A 190 -2.53 -18.26 -5.74
CA LEU A 190 -1.18 -18.13 -6.31
C LEU A 190 -0.90 -19.19 -7.39
N VAL A 191 -1.26 -20.45 -7.14
CA VAL A 191 -1.14 -21.54 -8.11
C VAL A 191 -2.00 -21.28 -9.35
N SER A 192 -3.21 -20.74 -9.18
CA SER A 192 -4.08 -20.37 -10.31
C SER A 192 -3.42 -19.30 -11.19
N VAL A 193 -2.74 -18.31 -10.60
CA VAL A 193 -1.95 -17.33 -11.35
C VAL A 193 -0.82 -18.00 -12.12
N MET A 194 -0.07 -18.91 -11.48
CA MET A 194 1.02 -19.64 -12.13
C MET A 194 0.53 -20.48 -13.32
N VAL A 195 -0.56 -21.23 -13.16
CA VAL A 195 -1.15 -22.06 -14.21
C VAL A 195 -1.66 -21.18 -15.35
N TYR A 196 -2.34 -20.08 -15.04
CA TYR A 196 -2.84 -19.15 -16.05
C TYR A 196 -1.68 -18.53 -16.85
N GLN A 197 -0.62 -18.05 -16.20
CA GLN A 197 0.56 -17.54 -16.89
C GLN A 197 1.28 -18.62 -17.72
N TRP A 198 1.41 -19.84 -17.20
CA TRP A 198 2.00 -20.95 -17.95
C TRP A 198 1.19 -21.28 -19.21
N SER A 199 -0.14 -21.30 -19.11
CA SER A 199 -1.01 -21.57 -20.27
C SER A 199 -0.87 -20.55 -21.41
N GLN A 200 -0.45 -19.32 -21.12
CA GLN A 200 -0.27 -18.26 -22.12
C GLN A 200 1.17 -18.11 -22.60
N THR A 201 2.16 -18.39 -21.74
CA THR A 201 3.58 -18.15 -22.04
C THR A 201 4.38 -19.42 -22.30
N GLY A 202 3.85 -20.59 -21.93
CA GLY A 202 4.59 -21.86 -21.88
C GLY A 202 5.62 -21.94 -20.74
N VAL A 203 5.75 -20.92 -19.90
CA VAL A 203 6.83 -20.81 -18.90
C VAL A 203 6.28 -20.98 -17.48
N TRP A 204 6.70 -22.04 -16.80
CA TRP A 204 6.45 -22.19 -15.36
C TRP A 204 7.18 -21.11 -14.56
N PHE A 205 6.49 -20.59 -13.55
CA PHE A 205 6.98 -19.50 -12.69
C PHE A 205 7.33 -18.21 -13.47
N ALA A 206 6.57 -17.89 -14.52
CA ALA A 206 6.79 -16.70 -15.35
C ALA A 206 6.85 -15.42 -14.51
N TYR A 207 5.95 -15.25 -13.52
CA TYR A 207 6.00 -14.15 -12.56
C TYR A 207 7.37 -14.03 -11.86
N SER A 208 7.81 -15.09 -11.17
CA SER A 208 9.06 -15.06 -10.40
C SER A 208 10.27 -14.80 -11.30
N LYS A 209 10.30 -15.39 -12.50
CA LYS A 209 11.36 -15.15 -13.48
C LYS A 209 11.32 -13.73 -14.03
N ALA A 210 10.14 -13.16 -14.28
CA ALA A 210 10.02 -11.78 -14.73
C ALA A 210 10.52 -10.83 -13.63
N GLN A 211 10.10 -11.04 -12.39
CA GLN A 211 10.53 -10.24 -11.24
C GLN A 211 12.05 -10.29 -11.04
N SER A 212 12.67 -11.46 -11.13
CA SER A 212 14.13 -11.58 -10.95
C SER A 212 14.92 -11.12 -12.19
N LEU A 213 14.65 -11.68 -13.37
CA LEU A 213 15.44 -11.43 -14.58
C LEU A 213 15.13 -10.09 -15.25
N GLY A 214 13.88 -9.63 -15.17
CA GLY A 214 13.41 -8.42 -15.83
C GLY A 214 13.39 -7.20 -14.92
N TRP A 215 13.02 -7.37 -13.65
CA TRP A 215 12.85 -6.29 -12.68
C TRP A 215 13.95 -6.22 -11.60
N ASP A 216 14.96 -7.10 -11.67
CA ASP A 216 16.10 -7.16 -10.74
C ASP A 216 15.71 -7.37 -9.26
N HIS A 217 14.61 -8.08 -9.01
CA HIS A 217 14.18 -8.43 -7.64
C HIS A 217 14.81 -9.74 -7.19
N HIS A 218 15.85 -9.62 -6.34
CA HIS A 218 16.58 -10.74 -5.78
C HIS A 218 16.72 -10.58 -4.27
N LEU A 219 16.80 -11.70 -3.54
CA LEU A 219 17.13 -11.67 -2.12
C LEU A 219 18.53 -11.09 -1.93
N ARG A 220 18.62 -9.93 -1.30
CA ARG A 220 19.87 -9.20 -1.06
C ARG A 220 19.84 -8.55 0.32
N LEU A 221 21.02 -8.35 0.90
CA LEU A 221 21.15 -7.52 2.10
C LEU A 221 20.93 -6.05 1.73
N THR A 222 20.30 -5.33 2.66
CA THR A 222 19.91 -3.93 2.47
C THR A 222 21.14 -3.03 2.46
N LYS A 223 21.28 -2.19 1.44
CA LYS A 223 22.38 -1.22 1.32
C LYS A 223 21.82 0.20 1.42
N VAL A 224 22.38 0.95 2.36
CA VAL A 224 22.11 2.38 2.55
C VAL A 224 23.21 3.20 1.84
N PRO A 225 22.88 4.41 1.34
CA PRO A 225 21.61 5.11 1.42
C PRO A 225 20.47 4.47 0.60
N PHE A 226 19.22 4.65 1.01
CA PHE A 226 18.07 4.22 0.21
C PHE A 226 17.82 5.18 -0.97
N ILE A 227 17.33 4.65 -2.08
CA ILE A 227 16.92 5.43 -3.26
C ILE A 227 15.46 5.13 -3.64
N SER A 228 14.87 5.92 -4.54
CA SER A 228 13.57 5.64 -5.16
C SER A 228 13.64 6.00 -6.65
N ALA A 229 12.53 5.84 -7.38
CA ALA A 229 12.43 6.22 -8.79
C ALA A 229 12.80 7.67 -9.03
N SER A 230 12.38 8.56 -8.12
CA SER A 230 12.77 9.95 -8.08
C SER A 230 12.92 10.42 -6.63
N ASN A 231 13.69 11.48 -6.44
CA ASN A 231 13.80 12.14 -5.14
C ASN A 231 12.45 12.72 -4.67
N SER A 232 11.55 13.09 -5.58
CA SER A 232 10.27 13.71 -5.23
C SER A 232 9.34 12.76 -4.48
N ILE A 233 9.55 11.46 -4.59
CA ILE A 233 8.75 10.40 -3.96
C ILE A 233 9.53 9.73 -2.82
N LEU A 234 10.85 9.88 -2.76
CA LEU A 234 11.70 9.21 -1.76
C LEU A 234 11.24 9.46 -0.32
N TRP A 235 10.76 10.67 0.01
CA TRP A 235 10.22 10.96 1.34
C TRP A 235 8.95 10.16 1.65
N LEU A 236 8.10 9.92 0.64
CA LEU A 236 6.85 9.18 0.77
C LEU A 236 7.12 7.69 0.92
N ASP A 237 8.07 7.16 0.15
CA ASP A 237 8.57 5.78 0.29
C ASP A 237 9.30 5.59 1.62
N GLY A 238 10.12 6.55 2.04
CA GLY A 238 10.77 6.56 3.34
C GLY A 238 9.77 6.55 4.49
N LEU A 239 8.71 7.37 4.42
CA LEU A 239 7.65 7.38 5.41
C LEU A 239 6.90 6.03 5.44
N ALA A 240 6.68 5.42 4.27
CA ALA A 240 6.07 4.10 4.16
C ALA A 240 6.95 3.00 4.78
N PHE A 241 8.25 3.05 4.53
CA PHE A 241 9.25 2.18 5.16
C PHE A 241 9.16 2.29 6.70
N LEU A 242 9.24 3.50 7.24
CA LEU A 242 9.16 3.74 8.68
C LEU A 242 7.84 3.26 9.27
N THR A 243 6.73 3.49 8.56
CA THR A 243 5.40 3.04 8.99
C THR A 243 5.34 1.52 9.09
N GLY A 244 5.81 0.80 8.08
CA GLY A 244 5.78 -0.66 8.09
C GLY A 244 6.73 -1.29 9.12
N ILE A 245 7.95 -0.75 9.29
CA ILE A 245 8.86 -1.19 10.37
C ILE A 245 8.23 -0.92 11.73
N SER A 246 7.66 0.26 11.96
CA SER A 246 7.01 0.61 13.23
C SER A 246 5.82 -0.29 13.52
N ALA A 247 5.02 -0.64 12.50
CA ALA A 247 3.91 -1.58 12.63
C ALA A 247 4.40 -2.99 13.03
N GLY A 248 5.45 -3.49 12.37
CA GLY A 248 6.07 -4.78 12.70
C GLY A 248 6.65 -4.81 14.12
N LEU A 249 7.40 -3.78 14.51
CA LEU A 249 7.94 -3.65 15.86
C LEU A 249 6.84 -3.55 16.92
N TRP A 250 5.77 -2.81 16.64
CA TRP A 250 4.60 -2.75 17.51
C TRP A 250 3.95 -4.13 17.65
N ALA A 251 3.79 -4.89 16.57
CA ALA A 251 3.26 -6.26 16.65
C ALA A 251 4.15 -7.14 17.55
N CYS A 252 5.48 -7.16 17.32
CA CYS A 252 6.43 -7.91 18.14
C CYS A 252 6.37 -7.51 19.62
N TRP A 253 6.31 -6.21 19.90
CA TRP A 253 6.19 -5.70 21.26
C TRP A 253 4.89 -6.16 21.94
N ARG A 254 3.76 -6.11 21.22
CA ARG A 254 2.47 -6.58 21.75
C ARG A 254 2.47 -8.09 21.98
N LEU A 255 3.09 -8.87 21.10
CA LEU A 255 3.29 -10.31 21.30
C LEU A 255 4.11 -10.58 22.55
N LEU A 256 5.23 -9.89 22.72
CA LEU A 256 6.07 -10.01 23.91
C LEU A 256 5.28 -9.67 25.18
N LEU A 257 4.47 -8.61 25.17
CA LEU A 257 3.64 -8.24 26.31
C LEU A 257 2.55 -9.27 26.61
N VAL A 258 1.90 -9.85 25.61
CA VAL A 258 0.89 -10.91 25.82
C VAL A 258 1.54 -12.16 26.44
N VAL A 259 2.74 -12.53 25.98
CA VAL A 259 3.47 -13.69 26.50
C VAL A 259 4.00 -13.45 27.92
N LEU A 260 4.54 -12.26 28.19
CA LEU A 260 5.18 -11.95 29.48
C LEU A 260 4.19 -11.46 30.55
N ARG A 261 3.06 -10.88 30.16
CA ARG A 261 2.09 -10.24 31.06
C ARG A 261 0.69 -10.74 30.74
N ASP A 262 0.33 -11.83 31.40
CA ASP A 262 -0.93 -12.59 31.28
C ASP A 262 -2.23 -11.75 31.37
N LYS A 263 -2.15 -10.48 31.79
CA LYS A 263 -3.29 -9.57 31.99
C LYS A 263 -3.40 -8.38 31.02
N GLN A 264 -2.56 -8.28 29.99
CA GLN A 264 -2.75 -7.21 29.01
C GLN A 264 -3.85 -7.56 28.00
N GLU A 265 -4.78 -6.63 27.77
CA GLU A 265 -5.73 -6.73 26.66
C GLU A 265 -4.94 -6.90 25.35
N ALA A 266 -5.17 -8.00 24.62
CA ALA A 266 -4.53 -8.19 23.32
C ALA A 266 -5.08 -7.19 22.29
N PRO A 267 -4.28 -6.81 21.28
CA PRO A 267 -4.81 -6.12 20.11
C PRO A 267 -5.98 -6.87 19.49
N THR A 268 -6.89 -6.15 18.82
CA THR A 268 -7.94 -6.84 18.06
C THR A 268 -7.31 -7.65 16.92
N PRO A 269 -7.93 -8.76 16.48
CA PRO A 269 -7.40 -9.57 15.38
C PRO A 269 -7.11 -8.75 14.11
N ALA A 270 -7.96 -7.78 13.78
CA ALA A 270 -7.75 -6.91 12.62
C ALA A 270 -6.54 -5.98 12.79
N GLU A 271 -6.30 -5.44 13.99
CA GLU A 271 -5.13 -4.60 14.29
C GLU A 271 -3.84 -5.42 14.18
N LEU A 272 -3.79 -6.59 14.82
CA LEU A 272 -2.62 -7.45 14.80
C LEU A 272 -2.31 -7.98 13.40
N PHE A 273 -3.34 -8.42 12.67
CA PHE A 273 -3.20 -8.86 11.27
C PHE A 273 -2.62 -7.73 10.41
N SER A 274 -3.16 -6.51 10.55
CA SER A 274 -2.71 -5.35 9.79
C SER A 274 -1.25 -5.01 10.09
N ALA A 275 -0.84 -5.05 11.36
CA ALA A 275 0.52 -4.74 11.76
C ALA A 275 1.54 -5.76 11.26
N VAL A 276 1.23 -7.05 11.37
CA VAL A 276 2.10 -8.12 10.85
C VAL A 276 2.16 -8.07 9.33
N PHE A 277 1.03 -7.82 8.65
CA PHE A 277 1.02 -7.67 7.20
C PHE A 277 1.94 -6.53 6.75
N LEU A 278 1.81 -5.33 7.33
CA LEU A 278 2.65 -4.19 6.94
C LEU A 278 4.13 -4.43 7.27
N GLY A 279 4.44 -5.01 8.43
CA GLY A 279 5.82 -5.34 8.81
C GLY A 279 6.46 -6.35 7.86
N THR A 280 5.76 -7.44 7.54
CA THR A 280 6.25 -8.48 6.61
C THR A 280 6.36 -7.96 5.18
N ALA A 281 5.38 -7.17 4.71
CA ALA A 281 5.44 -6.53 3.41
C ALA A 281 6.64 -5.58 3.29
N THR A 282 6.94 -4.81 4.35
CA THR A 282 8.11 -3.94 4.39
C THR A 282 9.42 -4.73 4.36
N VAL A 283 9.56 -5.75 5.21
CA VAL A 283 10.78 -6.58 5.22
C VAL A 283 11.00 -7.22 3.85
N HIS A 284 9.94 -7.78 3.25
CA HIS A 284 10.03 -8.37 1.92
C HIS A 284 10.41 -7.32 0.86
N ALA A 285 9.75 -6.15 0.85
CA ALA A 285 10.01 -5.11 -0.13
C ALA A 285 11.47 -4.67 -0.12
N VAL A 286 12.10 -4.54 1.05
CA VAL A 286 13.50 -4.11 1.15
C VAL A 286 14.49 -5.24 0.85
N LEU A 287 14.18 -6.50 1.25
CA LEU A 287 15.04 -7.65 0.97
C LEU A 287 15.05 -8.08 -0.49
N PHE A 288 13.98 -7.80 -1.24
CA PHE A 288 13.82 -8.15 -2.65
C PHE A 288 13.81 -6.92 -3.58
N ALA A 289 14.15 -5.75 -3.07
CA ALA A 289 14.22 -4.52 -3.84
C ALA A 289 15.29 -4.58 -4.94
N SER A 290 15.02 -3.89 -6.05
CA SER A 290 16.02 -3.60 -7.07
C SER A 290 17.11 -2.69 -6.50
N VAL A 291 18.30 -2.74 -7.09
CA VAL A 291 19.42 -1.89 -6.68
C VAL A 291 19.70 -0.83 -7.74
N GLY A 292 20.07 0.37 -7.28
CA GLY A 292 20.54 1.42 -8.19
C GLY A 292 21.90 1.13 -8.79
N PRO A 293 22.38 1.98 -9.72
CA PRO A 293 23.71 1.85 -10.33
C PRO A 293 24.86 1.83 -9.30
N GLU A 294 24.71 2.51 -8.17
CA GLU A 294 25.67 2.53 -7.06
C GLU A 294 25.51 1.36 -6.08
N GLY A 295 24.59 0.42 -6.34
CA GLY A 295 24.28 -0.71 -5.45
C GLY A 295 23.36 -0.38 -4.28
N ASN A 296 22.83 0.84 -4.20
CA ASN A 296 21.89 1.29 -3.16
C ASN A 296 20.52 0.60 -3.29
N THR A 297 19.90 0.26 -2.17
CA THR A 297 18.58 -0.40 -2.15
C THR A 297 17.46 0.58 -2.56
N SER A 298 16.62 0.18 -3.51
CA SER A 298 15.47 0.96 -3.97
C SER A 298 14.23 0.73 -3.10
N LEU A 299 13.59 1.80 -2.64
CA LEU A 299 12.29 1.77 -1.99
C LEU A 299 11.15 2.09 -2.96
N ILE A 300 11.41 2.01 -4.27
CA ILE A 300 10.43 2.34 -5.31
C ILE A 300 9.06 1.73 -5.00
N SER A 301 8.02 2.56 -5.08
CA SER A 301 6.63 2.15 -4.90
C SER A 301 6.22 1.66 -3.53
N MET A 302 7.09 1.72 -2.53
CA MET A 302 6.81 1.20 -1.20
C MET A 302 5.56 1.83 -0.60
N HIS A 303 5.34 3.12 -0.82
CA HIS A 303 4.16 3.82 -0.32
C HIS A 303 2.83 3.26 -0.84
N ARG A 304 2.79 2.62 -2.01
CA ARG A 304 1.58 1.97 -2.55
C ARG A 304 1.28 0.66 -1.82
N TYR A 305 2.33 -0.07 -1.43
CA TYR A 305 2.20 -1.35 -0.70
C TYR A 305 1.85 -1.15 0.77
N ILE A 306 2.13 0.03 1.33
CA ILE A 306 1.82 0.38 2.72
C ILE A 306 0.55 1.23 2.78
N PHE A 307 0.59 2.47 2.27
CA PHE A 307 -0.52 3.42 2.38
C PHE A 307 -1.70 3.07 1.46
N GLY A 308 -1.47 2.40 0.33
CA GLY A 308 -2.53 1.94 -0.58
C GLY A 308 -3.32 0.72 -0.08
N THR A 309 -3.29 0.41 1.22
CA THR A 309 -3.90 -0.81 1.79
C THR A 309 -4.85 -0.52 2.95
N PRO A 310 -5.85 -1.39 3.20
CA PRO A 310 -6.75 -1.20 4.33
C PRO A 310 -6.06 -1.51 5.66
N PHE A 311 -4.94 -2.23 5.64
CA PHE A 311 -4.11 -2.52 6.82
C PHE A 311 -3.57 -1.22 7.43
N PHE A 312 -3.04 -0.33 6.58
CA PHE A 312 -2.62 0.99 7.04
C PHE A 312 -3.81 1.80 7.54
N LEU A 313 -4.97 1.77 6.87
CA LEU A 313 -6.16 2.48 7.33
C LEU A 313 -6.64 2.02 8.72
N VAL A 314 -6.60 0.71 9.02
CA VAL A 314 -6.94 0.16 10.34
C VAL A 314 -5.97 0.65 11.41
N LEU A 315 -4.66 0.57 11.17
CA LEU A 315 -3.67 1.05 12.14
C LEU A 315 -3.72 2.57 12.30
N LEU A 316 -3.93 3.31 11.21
CA LEU A 316 -4.16 4.74 11.26
C LEU A 316 -5.38 5.04 12.11
N ASN A 317 -6.49 4.30 11.98
CA ASN A 317 -7.65 4.47 12.86
C ASN A 317 -7.33 4.17 14.33
N LYS A 318 -6.44 3.21 14.61
CA LYS A 318 -6.04 2.86 15.97
C LYS A 318 -5.17 3.95 16.62
N PHE A 319 -4.15 4.42 15.90
CA PHE A 319 -3.14 5.32 16.45
C PHE A 319 -3.45 6.79 16.28
N LEU A 320 -4.38 7.15 15.39
CA LEU A 320 -4.78 8.53 15.24
C LEU A 320 -5.44 9.01 16.54
N PRO A 321 -4.93 10.04 17.22
CA PRO A 321 -5.47 10.44 18.49
C PRO A 321 -6.91 10.98 18.31
N THR A 322 -7.78 10.74 19.28
CA THR A 322 -9.17 11.25 19.28
C THR A 322 -9.24 12.74 19.55
N GLN A 323 -8.26 13.25 20.29
CA GLN A 323 -8.08 14.65 20.61
C GLN A 323 -6.75 15.12 20.02
N ALA A 324 -6.64 16.40 19.71
CA ALA A 324 -5.37 16.94 19.24
C ALA A 324 -4.29 16.71 20.31
N PRO A 325 -3.12 16.17 19.94
CA PRO A 325 -2.03 16.03 20.90
C PRO A 325 -1.61 17.42 21.37
N ASN A 326 -1.21 17.54 22.63
CA ASN A 326 -0.55 18.77 23.06
C ASN A 326 0.77 18.94 22.26
N TRP A 327 1.21 20.18 22.11
CA TRP A 327 2.39 20.53 21.32
C TRP A 327 3.65 19.75 21.74
N ARG A 328 3.82 19.47 23.03
CA ARG A 328 4.98 18.74 23.56
C ARG A 328 4.98 17.28 23.10
N SER A 329 3.84 16.59 23.20
CA SER A 329 3.69 15.22 22.72
C SER A 329 3.84 15.14 21.20
N ALA A 330 3.31 16.13 20.48
CA ALA A 330 3.47 16.20 19.04
C ALA A 330 4.94 16.38 18.62
N LEU A 331 5.68 17.30 19.24
CA LEU A 331 7.11 17.44 18.99
C LEU A 331 7.89 16.14 19.25
N ARG A 332 7.62 15.48 20.37
CA ARG A 332 8.29 14.21 20.72
C ARG A 332 8.08 13.14 19.65
N LEU A 333 6.98 13.19 18.90
CA LEU A 333 6.70 12.27 17.80
C LEU A 333 7.24 12.78 16.47
N LEU A 334 7.07 14.06 16.17
CA LEU A 334 7.41 14.64 14.87
C LEU A 334 8.90 14.88 14.69
N VAL A 335 9.63 15.24 15.74
CA VAL A 335 11.08 15.50 15.65
C VAL A 335 11.84 14.24 15.25
N PRO A 336 11.64 13.06 15.88
CA PRO A 336 12.29 11.82 15.42
C PRO A 336 11.91 11.46 13.98
N ILE A 337 10.63 11.57 13.60
CA ILE A 337 10.19 11.28 12.23
C ILE A 337 10.84 12.24 11.23
N ALA A 338 10.92 13.53 11.56
CA ALA A 338 11.55 14.54 10.72
C ALA A 338 13.06 14.34 10.60
N ILE A 339 13.74 13.96 11.70
CA ILE A 339 15.17 13.62 11.67
C ILE A 339 15.39 12.41 10.79
N ILE A 340 14.64 11.32 11.00
CA ILE A 340 14.82 10.10 10.21
C ILE A 340 14.50 10.36 8.74
N THR A 341 13.42 11.09 8.44
CA THR A 341 13.05 11.46 7.06
C THR A 341 14.09 12.38 6.44
N GLY A 342 14.64 13.31 7.22
CA GLY A 342 15.71 14.20 6.81
C GLY A 342 17.00 13.43 6.51
N LEU A 343 17.38 12.48 7.35
CA LEU A 343 18.51 11.59 7.12
C LEU A 343 18.30 10.74 5.86
N LEU A 344 17.10 10.16 5.68
CA LEU A 344 16.76 9.43 4.46
C LEU A 344 16.86 10.31 3.20
N GLY A 345 16.46 11.59 3.28
CA GLY A 345 16.56 12.55 2.18
C GLY A 345 17.98 13.07 1.91
N MET A 346 18.77 13.35 2.96
CA MET A 346 20.17 13.79 2.84
C MET A 346 21.07 12.73 2.22
N LEU A 347 20.65 11.48 2.34
CA LEU A 347 21.34 10.31 1.82
C LEU A 347 21.09 10.08 0.32
N SER A 348 20.15 10.80 -0.31
CA SER A 348 19.92 10.70 -1.75
C SER A 348 20.94 11.52 -2.55
N LYS A 349 21.67 10.85 -3.45
CA LYS A 349 22.66 11.48 -4.34
C LYS A 349 22.13 11.84 -5.74
N ARG A 350 20.92 11.40 -6.12
CA ARG A 350 20.39 11.74 -7.46
C ARG A 350 20.00 13.21 -7.51
N GLU A 351 20.15 13.84 -8.67
CA GLU A 351 19.61 15.19 -8.90
C GLU A 351 18.08 15.13 -9.01
N PHE A 352 17.40 16.15 -8.50
CA PHE A 352 15.94 16.25 -8.53
C PHE A 352 15.47 16.60 -9.95
N VAL A 353 14.75 15.70 -10.64
CA VAL A 353 14.33 15.91 -12.05
C VAL A 353 13.07 16.79 -12.18
N ILE A 354 12.49 17.29 -11.08
CA ILE A 354 11.46 18.33 -11.20
C ILE A 354 12.16 19.67 -11.46
N GLN A 355 12.34 20.02 -12.74
CA GLN A 355 12.59 21.39 -13.20
C GLN A 355 11.35 22.28 -12.97
N LEU A 356 10.92 22.43 -11.71
CA LEU A 356 10.05 23.54 -11.31
C LEU A 356 10.97 24.53 -10.57
N SER A 357 11.51 25.51 -11.31
CA SER A 357 12.30 26.63 -10.77
C SER A 357 13.75 26.30 -10.34
N PRO A 358 14.65 27.30 -10.20
CA PRO A 358 16.12 27.15 -10.11
C PRO A 358 16.61 26.68 -8.73
N VAL A 359 15.74 26.05 -7.94
CA VAL A 359 16.09 25.56 -6.62
C VAL A 359 16.57 24.12 -6.84
N GLY A 360 17.88 23.92 -6.65
CA GLY A 360 18.56 22.63 -6.84
C GLY A 360 18.04 21.52 -5.92
N PRO A 361 18.84 20.48 -5.61
CA PRO A 361 18.38 19.36 -4.79
C PRO A 361 17.75 19.89 -3.49
N VAL A 362 16.45 19.64 -3.32
CA VAL A 362 15.71 19.97 -2.10
C VAL A 362 16.39 19.20 -0.96
N PRO A 363 17.13 19.86 -0.06
CA PRO A 363 17.91 19.16 0.95
C PRO A 363 16.98 18.32 1.83
N GLY A 364 17.44 17.20 2.38
CA GLY A 364 16.69 16.41 3.38
C GLY A 364 16.04 17.27 4.48
N LEU A 365 16.62 18.43 4.76
CA LEU A 365 16.10 19.46 5.65
C LEU A 365 14.74 20.06 5.23
N LEU A 366 14.48 20.27 3.93
CA LEU A 366 13.16 20.71 3.44
C LEU A 366 12.10 19.61 3.59
N TYR A 367 12.48 18.33 3.48
CA TYR A 367 11.57 17.21 3.80
C TYR A 367 11.29 17.12 5.29
N ALA A 368 12.32 17.25 6.12
CA ALA A 368 12.15 17.33 7.57
C ALA A 368 11.24 18.49 7.95
N LEU A 369 11.43 19.67 7.34
CA LEU A 369 10.58 20.84 7.52
C LEU A 369 9.15 20.56 7.06
N PHE A 370 8.94 19.93 5.90
CA PHE A 370 7.61 19.56 5.43
C PHE A 370 6.91 18.62 6.41
N VAL A 371 7.59 17.59 6.91
CA VAL A 371 7.04 16.67 7.93
C VAL A 371 6.71 17.41 9.23
N LEU A 372 7.58 18.32 9.67
CA LEU A 372 7.34 19.15 10.86
C LEU A 372 6.15 20.08 10.67
N VAL A 373 6.05 20.76 9.52
CA VAL A 373 4.93 21.64 9.18
C VAL A 373 3.65 20.81 9.11
N TYR A 374 3.60 19.78 8.28
CA TYR A 374 2.45 18.89 8.14
C TYR A 374 2.03 18.24 9.46
N GLY A 375 2.99 17.83 10.27
CA GLY A 375 2.77 17.32 11.61
C GLY A 375 2.30 18.36 12.61
N SER A 376 2.79 19.60 12.53
CA SER A 376 2.29 20.69 13.39
C SER A 376 0.85 21.06 13.06
N MET A 377 0.44 20.90 11.80
CA MET A 377 -0.97 21.05 11.40
C MET A 377 -1.86 20.02 12.10
N TRP A 378 -1.34 18.83 12.44
CA TRP A 378 -2.03 17.83 13.25
C TRP A 378 -2.28 18.27 14.69
N VAL A 379 -1.36 19.07 15.26
CA VAL A 379 -1.54 19.67 16.59
C VAL A 379 -2.68 20.68 16.56
N VAL A 380 -2.76 21.47 15.49
CA VAL A 380 -3.79 22.49 15.33
C VAL A 380 -5.11 21.89 14.81
N ALA A 381 -5.12 20.65 14.31
CA ALA A 381 -6.31 19.94 13.80
C ALA A 381 -7.40 19.69 14.86
N GLY A 382 -7.14 19.98 16.13
CA GLY A 382 -8.20 20.11 17.15
C GLY A 382 -9.19 21.21 16.79
N THR A 383 -8.72 22.28 16.13
CA THR A 383 -9.54 23.40 15.66
C THR A 383 -10.18 23.12 14.30
N ARG A 384 -11.27 23.81 13.98
CA ARG A 384 -11.91 23.76 12.65
C ARG A 384 -10.92 24.13 11.54
N TRP A 385 -10.16 25.21 11.74
CA TRP A 385 -9.21 25.73 10.75
C TRP A 385 -8.00 24.83 10.57
N GLY A 386 -7.47 24.23 11.63
CA GLY A 386 -6.39 23.25 11.51
C GLY A 386 -6.78 22.03 10.67
N ARG A 387 -8.04 21.56 10.78
CA ARG A 387 -8.55 20.49 9.90
C ARG A 387 -8.66 20.94 8.45
N VAL A 388 -9.20 22.14 8.21
CA VAL A 388 -9.30 22.71 6.85
C VAL A 388 -7.92 22.81 6.20
N LEU A 389 -6.94 23.35 6.94
CA LEU A 389 -5.57 23.50 6.47
C LEU A 389 -4.93 22.13 6.20
N LEU A 390 -5.04 21.18 7.14
CA LEU A 390 -4.49 19.83 6.98
C LEU A 390 -5.07 19.12 5.76
N TYR A 391 -6.38 19.09 5.63
CA TYR A 391 -7.05 18.42 4.51
C TYR A 391 -6.81 19.17 3.19
N GLY A 392 -6.80 20.50 3.21
CA GLY A 392 -6.49 21.33 2.05
C GLY A 392 -5.09 21.07 1.50
N CYS A 393 -4.05 21.10 2.35
CA CYS A 393 -2.69 20.80 1.93
C CYS A 393 -2.53 19.36 1.44
N SER A 394 -3.18 18.41 2.10
CA SER A 394 -3.17 17.00 1.67
C SER A 394 -3.79 16.84 0.28
N LEU A 395 -4.92 17.50 0.05
CA LEU A 395 -5.60 17.53 -1.24
C LEU A 395 -4.74 18.18 -2.33
N LEU A 396 -4.11 19.31 -2.03
CA LEU A 396 -3.20 19.99 -2.97
C LEU A 396 -2.01 19.10 -3.33
N MET A 397 -1.44 18.39 -2.35
CA MET A 397 -0.36 17.44 -2.60
C MET A 397 -0.83 16.27 -3.47
N GLN A 398 -2.02 15.74 -3.22
CA GLN A 398 -2.62 14.70 -4.07
C GLN A 398 -2.83 15.23 -5.50
N MET A 399 -3.35 16.45 -5.68
CA MET A 399 -3.49 17.10 -6.99
C MET A 399 -2.14 17.29 -7.69
N ALA A 400 -1.08 17.68 -6.96
CA ALA A 400 0.26 17.84 -7.53
C ALA A 400 0.87 16.50 -7.99
N TYR A 401 0.60 15.41 -7.28
CA TYR A 401 1.02 14.05 -7.67
C TYR A 401 0.25 13.57 -8.90
N LEU A 402 -1.06 13.84 -8.95
CA LEU A 402 -1.89 13.53 -10.10
C LEU A 402 -1.49 14.33 -11.33
N TRP A 403 -1.18 15.61 -11.16
CA TRP A 403 -0.61 16.44 -12.22
C TRP A 403 0.72 15.87 -12.70
N SER A 404 1.59 15.47 -11.78
CA SER A 404 2.87 14.86 -12.14
C SER A 404 2.66 13.55 -12.92
N PHE A 405 1.70 12.73 -12.51
CA PHE A 405 1.28 11.54 -13.25
C PHE A 405 0.75 11.89 -14.65
N SER A 406 -0.09 12.93 -14.77
CA SER A 406 -0.70 13.40 -16.02
C SER A 406 0.26 13.96 -17.06
N VAL A 407 1.48 14.30 -16.64
CA VAL A 407 2.55 14.72 -17.54
C VAL A 407 3.57 13.61 -17.77
N GLY A 408 3.21 12.36 -17.46
CA GLY A 408 4.05 11.20 -17.70
C GLY A 408 5.21 11.04 -16.73
N ARG A 409 5.10 11.56 -15.50
CA ARG A 409 6.11 11.29 -14.45
C ARG A 409 5.61 10.17 -13.56
N TRP A 410 6.53 9.27 -13.21
CA TRP A 410 6.25 8.28 -12.18
C TRP A 410 6.15 8.99 -10.84
N VAL A 411 5.16 8.59 -10.04
CA VAL A 411 4.83 9.16 -8.73
C VAL A 411 4.46 8.07 -7.73
N GLY A 412 4.86 6.84 -8.06
CA GLY A 412 4.38 5.65 -7.42
C GLY A 412 5.45 4.66 -7.06
#